data_AF-A0A1Y4GXU7-F1
#
_entry.id   AF-A0A1Y4GXU7-F1
#
_cell.length_a   1.000
_cell.length_b   1.000
_cell.length_c   1.000
_cell.angle_alpha   90.00
_cell.angle_beta   90.00
_cell.angle_gamma   90.00
#
_symmetry.space_group_name_H-M   'P 1'
#
loop_
_entity.id
_entity.type
_entity.pdbx_description
1 polymer ?
#
loop_
_entity_poly.entity_id
_entity_poly.type
_entity_poly.pdbx_seq_one_letter_code
_entity_poly.pdbx_strand_id
1 'polypeptide(L)'
;DKPDNARFLAEHYGENGAGFYLDGRQYAIWYNAEGIRIAQGESAQRSSATLIPWEQAAARIRELLDLGRYMPQSELDRVDGYERQQRAAQLWYLRQDFAEGTADAGYLPTVNAIYGKNHGFPEESAAISDLLGHPEGLQNLRDELEQFVQAYRENRELLRFHFHRPQKLLEQLFDLQREPLHFTAAEGYDPQRRFFISGDEIDNLLRGGKRSIDYRLAVYSFYRNHTERKERENFLKHYHGEYSGHSGG
;
A
#
# COMPACT_ATOMS: atom_id res chain seq x y z
N ASP A 1 -9.65 1.04 20.85
CA ASP A 1 -11.12 0.86 20.88
C ASP A 1 -11.70 0.63 19.49
N LYS A 2 -12.83 -0.09 19.40
CA LYS A 2 -13.54 -0.39 18.14
C LYS A 2 -13.78 0.79 17.19
N PRO A 3 -14.16 2.01 17.64
CA PRO A 3 -14.34 3.16 16.73
C PRO A 3 -13.06 3.61 16.03
N ASP A 4 -11.89 3.42 16.63
CA ASP A 4 -10.61 3.76 16.00
C ASP A 4 -10.29 2.80 14.84
N ASN A 5 -10.59 1.50 15.03
CA ASN A 5 -10.41 0.49 13.99
C ASN A 5 -11.31 0.72 12.78
N ALA A 6 -12.58 1.13 12.98
CA ALA A 6 -13.50 1.38 11.88
C ALA A 6 -13.00 2.54 10.99
N ARG A 7 -12.57 3.65 11.62
CA ARG A 7 -11.95 4.78 10.91
C ARG A 7 -10.67 4.36 10.21
N PHE A 8 -9.80 3.62 10.90
CA PHE A 8 -8.56 3.10 10.30
C PHE A 8 -8.85 2.29 9.04
N LEU A 9 -9.81 1.35 9.09
CA LEU A 9 -10.19 0.54 7.92
C LEU A 9 -10.72 1.41 6.77
N ALA A 10 -11.62 2.34 7.06
CA ALA A 10 -12.18 3.24 6.04
C ALA A 10 -11.09 4.06 5.33
N GLU A 11 -10.14 4.61 6.09
CA GLU A 11 -9.02 5.39 5.56
C GLU A 11 -8.02 4.53 4.77
N HIS A 12 -7.77 3.29 5.20
CA HIS A 12 -6.76 2.42 4.60
C HIS A 12 -7.25 1.73 3.33
N TYR A 13 -8.51 1.27 3.32
CA TYR A 13 -9.10 0.60 2.16
C TYR A 13 -9.51 1.59 1.08
N GLY A 14 -9.95 2.80 1.45
CA GLY A 14 -10.38 3.82 0.50
C GLY A 14 -11.48 3.33 -0.44
N GLU A 15 -11.43 3.78 -1.70
CA GLU A 15 -12.31 3.28 -2.76
C GLU A 15 -11.58 2.24 -3.61
N ASN A 16 -11.95 0.97 -3.45
CA ASN A 16 -11.36 -0.15 -4.18
C ASN A 16 -12.32 -1.35 -4.21
N GLY A 17 -11.95 -2.43 -4.90
CA GLY A 17 -12.74 -3.66 -4.93
C GLY A 17 -11.90 -4.92 -5.08
N ALA A 18 -12.59 -6.06 -5.05
CA ALA A 18 -12.02 -7.36 -5.37
C ALA A 18 -13.14 -8.32 -5.81
N GLY A 19 -12.84 -9.24 -6.72
CA GLY A 19 -13.65 -10.44 -6.94
C GLY A 19 -13.07 -11.63 -6.18
N PHE A 20 -13.91 -12.50 -5.61
CA PHE A 20 -13.46 -13.75 -4.99
C PHE A 20 -14.46 -14.90 -5.17
N TYR A 21 -13.99 -16.11 -4.92
CA TYR A 21 -14.84 -17.31 -4.94
C TYR A 21 -15.14 -17.77 -3.52
N LEU A 22 -16.40 -18.07 -3.25
CA LEU A 22 -16.86 -18.74 -2.04
C LEU A 22 -17.74 -19.92 -2.45
N ASP A 23 -17.37 -21.14 -2.04
CA ASP A 23 -18.04 -22.39 -2.41
C ASP A 23 -18.28 -22.53 -3.93
N GLY A 24 -17.26 -22.15 -4.71
CA GLY A 24 -17.29 -22.18 -6.18
C GLY A 24 -18.13 -21.08 -6.85
N ARG A 25 -18.78 -20.20 -6.08
CA ARG A 25 -19.58 -19.08 -6.58
C ARG A 25 -18.78 -17.79 -6.55
N GLN A 26 -18.93 -16.95 -7.57
CA GLN A 26 -18.33 -15.63 -7.62
C GLN A 26 -19.05 -14.66 -6.69
N TYR A 27 -18.27 -13.84 -6.00
CA TYR A 27 -18.71 -12.68 -5.26
C TYR A 27 -17.79 -11.51 -5.62
N ALA A 28 -18.36 -10.31 -5.57
CA ALA A 28 -17.62 -9.06 -5.71
C ALA A 28 -17.82 -8.22 -4.46
N ILE A 29 -16.76 -7.52 -4.07
CA ILE A 29 -16.77 -6.53 -2.99
C ILE A 29 -16.29 -5.18 -3.49
N TRP A 30 -16.90 -4.13 -2.95
CA TRP A 30 -16.52 -2.74 -3.19
C TRP A 30 -16.46 -1.98 -1.86
N TYR A 31 -15.29 -1.42 -1.57
CA TYR A 31 -15.02 -0.57 -0.42
C TYR A 31 -15.27 0.88 -0.78
N ASN A 32 -15.90 1.64 0.12
CA ASN A 32 -15.99 3.09 0.02
C ASN A 32 -16.20 3.72 1.40
N ALA A 33 -16.47 5.02 1.46
CA ALA A 33 -16.73 5.74 2.70
C ALA A 33 -17.87 5.15 3.57
N GLU A 34 -18.83 4.44 2.97
CA GLU A 34 -19.99 3.87 3.67
C GLU A 34 -19.71 2.50 4.28
N GLY A 35 -18.73 1.76 3.75
CA GLY A 35 -18.41 0.40 4.21
C GLY A 35 -17.98 -0.52 3.07
N ILE A 36 -18.31 -1.80 3.23
CA ILE A 36 -18.03 -2.87 2.28
C ILE A 36 -19.35 -3.31 1.65
N ARG A 37 -19.54 -3.03 0.37
CA ARG A 37 -20.63 -3.65 -0.41
C ARG A 37 -20.20 -5.03 -0.86
N ILE A 38 -21.07 -6.02 -0.70
CA ILE A 38 -20.85 -7.38 -1.19
C ILE A 38 -22.06 -7.85 -1.99
N ALA A 39 -21.83 -8.45 -3.16
CA ALA A 39 -22.89 -9.09 -3.94
C ALA A 39 -22.38 -10.36 -4.64
N GLN A 40 -23.29 -11.30 -4.89
CA GLN A 40 -22.99 -12.46 -5.72
C GLN A 40 -22.83 -12.04 -7.20
N GLY A 41 -21.80 -12.57 -7.85
CA GLY A 41 -21.43 -12.29 -9.24
C GLY A 41 -20.14 -11.48 -9.35
N GLU A 42 -19.98 -10.77 -10.47
CA GLU A 42 -18.75 -10.05 -10.82
C GLU A 42 -18.78 -8.57 -10.42
N SER A 43 -19.89 -8.07 -9.86
CA SER A 43 -20.02 -6.66 -9.45
C SER A 43 -20.87 -6.52 -8.19
N ALA A 44 -20.40 -5.66 -7.28
CA ALA A 44 -21.04 -5.23 -6.05
C ALA A 44 -21.98 -4.02 -6.26
N GLN A 45 -22.03 -3.44 -7.46
CA GLN A 45 -22.92 -2.33 -7.82
C GLN A 45 -24.31 -2.84 -8.25
N ARG A 46 -24.92 -3.68 -7.41
CA ARG A 46 -26.23 -4.29 -7.65
C ARG A 46 -27.22 -3.85 -6.58
N SER A 47 -28.50 -3.79 -6.93
CA SER A 47 -29.57 -3.52 -5.96
C SER A 47 -29.67 -4.57 -4.84
N SER A 48 -29.21 -5.79 -5.10
CA SER A 48 -29.14 -6.89 -4.12
C SER A 48 -27.86 -6.89 -3.28
N ALA A 49 -26.98 -5.90 -3.43
CA ALA A 49 -25.75 -5.83 -2.65
C ALA A 49 -26.07 -5.59 -1.16
N THR A 50 -25.37 -6.33 -0.30
CA THR A 50 -25.41 -6.09 1.15
C THR A 50 -24.33 -5.09 1.50
N LEU A 51 -24.67 -4.05 2.26
CA LEU A 51 -23.71 -3.11 2.82
C LEU A 51 -23.32 -3.56 4.22
N ILE A 52 -22.02 -3.75 4.45
CA ILE A 52 -21.42 -4.00 5.76
C ILE A 52 -20.75 -2.69 6.21
N PRO A 53 -21.31 -1.97 7.19
CA PRO A 53 -20.68 -0.77 7.75
C PRO A 53 -19.30 -1.06 8.33
N TRP A 54 -18.42 -0.05 8.34
CA TRP A 54 -17.05 -0.19 8.83
C TRP A 54 -16.96 -0.63 10.29
N GLU A 55 -17.93 -0.26 11.13
CA GLU A 55 -18.01 -0.69 12.53
C GLU A 55 -18.27 -2.19 12.64
N GLN A 56 -19.14 -2.73 11.77
CA GLN A 56 -19.41 -4.16 11.73
C GLN A 56 -18.20 -4.93 11.18
N ALA A 57 -17.55 -4.40 10.13
CA ALA A 57 -16.33 -4.98 9.59
C ALA A 57 -15.20 -5.01 10.65
N ALA A 58 -14.97 -3.91 11.36
CA ALA A 58 -13.97 -3.82 12.41
C ALA A 58 -14.24 -4.80 13.56
N ALA A 59 -15.49 -4.90 14.00
CA ALA A 59 -15.89 -5.87 15.03
C ALA A 59 -15.65 -7.31 14.58
N ARG A 60 -16.01 -7.64 13.34
CA ARG A 60 -15.85 -8.97 12.79
C ARG A 60 -14.38 -9.34 12.56
N ILE A 61 -13.55 -8.42 12.07
CA ILE A 61 -12.11 -8.61 11.93
C ILE A 61 -11.48 -8.89 13.28
N ARG A 62 -11.85 -8.12 14.31
CA ARG A 62 -11.33 -8.34 15.67
C ARG A 62 -11.72 -9.73 16.20
N GLU A 63 -12.98 -10.12 16.03
CA GLU A 63 -13.44 -11.46 16.42
C GLU A 63 -12.66 -12.56 15.68
N LEU A 64 -12.43 -12.42 14.37
CA LEU A 64 -11.67 -13.38 13.59
C LEU A 64 -10.20 -13.46 14.02
N LEU A 65 -9.59 -12.34 14.41
CA LEU A 65 -8.24 -12.30 14.97
C LEU A 65 -8.18 -13.04 16.33
N ASP A 66 -9.13 -12.76 17.23
CA ASP A 66 -9.20 -13.41 18.54
C ASP A 66 -9.46 -14.92 18.44
N LEU A 67 -10.18 -15.35 17.39
CA LEU A 67 -10.43 -16.77 17.08
C LEU A 67 -9.31 -17.44 16.28
N GLY A 68 -8.29 -16.71 15.83
CA GLY A 68 -7.24 -17.24 14.96
C GLY A 68 -7.72 -17.64 13.55
N ARG A 69 -8.78 -17.01 13.05
CA ARG A 69 -9.45 -17.30 11.76
C ARG A 69 -9.45 -16.12 10.80
N TYR A 70 -8.48 -15.22 10.93
CA TYR A 70 -8.32 -14.06 10.05
C TYR A 70 -7.20 -14.26 9.02
N MET A 71 -6.05 -14.75 9.48
CA MET A 71 -4.81 -14.79 8.72
C MET A 71 -4.01 -16.07 9.08
N PRO A 72 -3.35 -16.74 8.11
CA PRO A 72 -2.45 -17.86 8.40
C PRO A 72 -1.31 -17.47 9.34
N GLN A 73 -0.80 -18.42 10.13
CA GLN A 73 0.33 -18.17 11.04
C GLN A 73 1.56 -17.63 10.29
N SER A 74 1.84 -18.17 9.09
CA SER A 74 2.98 -17.75 8.26
C SER A 74 2.91 -16.30 7.77
N GLU A 75 1.70 -15.72 7.68
CA GLU A 75 1.51 -14.29 7.40
C GLU A 75 1.60 -13.47 8.71
N LEU A 76 1.01 -13.95 9.81
CA LEU A 76 1.08 -13.30 11.12
C LEU A 76 2.54 -13.12 11.61
N ASP A 77 3.38 -14.14 11.45
CA ASP A 77 4.79 -14.12 11.85
C ASP A 77 5.62 -13.06 11.11
N ARG A 78 5.11 -12.52 10.00
CA ARG A 78 5.79 -11.52 9.16
C ARG A 78 5.32 -10.10 9.43
N VAL A 79 4.23 -9.89 10.17
CA VAL A 79 3.59 -8.58 10.34
C VAL A 79 4.57 -7.55 10.90
N ASP A 80 5.21 -7.85 12.03
CA ASP A 80 6.14 -6.92 12.69
C ASP A 80 7.32 -6.53 11.77
N GLY A 81 7.87 -7.52 11.06
CA GLY A 81 8.96 -7.29 10.11
C GLY A 81 8.51 -6.44 8.92
N TYR A 82 7.32 -6.72 8.40
CA TYR A 82 6.72 -5.97 7.29
C TYR A 82 6.44 -4.52 7.69
N GLU A 83 5.88 -4.27 8.87
CA GLU A 83 5.62 -2.91 9.34
C GLU A 83 6.91 -2.08 9.44
N ARG A 84 7.96 -2.64 10.05
CA ARG A 84 9.28 -1.99 10.11
C ARG A 84 9.85 -1.72 8.72
N GLN A 85 9.77 -2.69 7.81
CA GLN A 85 10.26 -2.56 6.44
C GLN A 85 9.54 -1.42 5.69
N GLN A 86 8.21 -1.29 5.86
CA GLN A 86 7.44 -0.20 5.26
C GLN A 86 7.86 1.17 5.79
N ARG A 87 8.07 1.31 7.12
CA ARG A 87 8.55 2.59 7.71
C ARG A 87 9.98 2.91 7.29
N ALA A 88 10.84 1.91 7.22
CA ALA A 88 12.21 2.06 6.75
C ALA A 88 12.27 2.53 5.28
N ALA A 89 11.46 1.93 4.40
CA ALA A 89 11.35 2.38 3.02
C ALA A 89 10.87 3.83 2.91
N GLN A 90 9.87 4.23 3.72
CA GLN A 90 9.38 5.61 3.74
C GLN A 90 10.44 6.61 4.23
N LEU A 91 11.21 6.26 5.28
CA LEU A 91 12.34 7.07 5.74
C LEU A 91 13.42 7.21 4.66
N TRP A 92 13.71 6.12 3.95
CA TRP A 92 14.67 6.12 2.85
C TRP A 92 14.21 7.01 1.69
N TYR A 93 12.95 6.89 1.24
CA TYR A 93 12.39 7.74 0.19
C TYR A 93 12.29 9.21 0.61
N LEU A 94 11.92 9.48 1.87
CA LEU A 94 11.92 10.83 2.42
C LEU A 94 13.31 11.45 2.29
N ARG A 95 14.35 10.70 2.68
CA ARG A 95 15.75 11.13 2.53
C ARG A 95 16.16 11.29 1.07
N GLN A 96 15.78 10.37 0.19
CA GLN A 96 16.09 10.44 -1.24
C GLN A 96 15.61 11.77 -1.86
N ASP A 97 14.50 12.30 -1.38
CA ASP A 97 13.86 13.52 -1.89
C ASP A 97 14.20 14.79 -1.10
N PHE A 98 15.22 14.76 -0.24
CA PHE A 98 15.80 15.96 0.34
C PHE A 98 16.21 16.96 -0.75
N ALA A 99 15.95 18.25 -0.49
CA ALA A 99 16.51 19.31 -1.32
C ALA A 99 18.01 19.47 -1.06
N GLU A 100 18.69 20.16 -1.98
CA GLU A 100 20.11 20.49 -1.86
C GLU A 100 20.41 21.18 -0.51
N GLY A 101 21.49 20.78 0.15
CA GLY A 101 21.90 21.31 1.47
C GLY A 101 21.11 20.80 2.68
N THR A 102 19.97 20.11 2.50
CA THR A 102 19.15 19.61 3.63
C THR A 102 19.89 18.55 4.44
N ALA A 103 20.62 17.64 3.77
CA ALA A 103 21.42 16.63 4.45
C ALA A 103 22.62 17.25 5.20
N ASP A 104 23.25 18.26 4.61
CA ASP A 104 24.40 18.96 5.21
C ASP A 104 23.99 19.81 6.42
N ALA A 105 22.73 20.26 6.46
CA ALA A 105 22.12 20.90 7.62
C ALA A 105 21.87 19.94 8.80
N GLY A 106 22.15 18.63 8.63
CA GLY A 106 22.14 17.66 9.72
C GLY A 106 20.79 17.00 10.01
N TYR A 107 19.83 17.05 9.09
CA TYR A 107 18.54 16.36 9.26
C TYR A 107 18.64 14.85 8.96
N LEU A 108 17.97 14.03 9.78
CA LEU A 108 18.00 12.56 9.71
C LEU A 108 19.42 11.96 9.63
N PRO A 109 20.35 12.31 10.53
CA PRO A 109 21.74 11.87 10.46
C PRO A 109 21.90 10.34 10.49
N THR A 110 21.02 9.61 11.18
CA THR A 110 21.05 8.14 11.18
C THR A 110 20.73 7.56 9.80
N VAL A 111 19.74 8.12 9.10
CA VAL A 111 19.41 7.72 7.72
C VAL A 111 20.51 8.16 6.75
N ASN A 112 21.08 9.36 6.92
CA ASN A 112 22.21 9.86 6.11
C ASN A 112 23.45 8.99 6.24
N ALA A 113 23.68 8.41 7.42
CA ALA A 113 24.82 7.53 7.65
C ALA A 113 24.76 6.25 6.80
N ILE A 114 23.56 5.83 6.42
CA ILE A 114 23.28 4.64 5.59
C ILE A 114 23.19 5.02 4.10
N TYR A 115 22.52 6.13 3.80
CA TYR A 115 22.20 6.54 2.43
C TYR A 115 23.45 6.77 1.58
N GLY A 116 23.51 6.10 0.42
CA GLY A 116 24.64 6.15 -0.51
C GLY A 116 25.84 5.28 -0.13
N LYS A 117 25.75 4.48 0.94
CA LYS A 117 26.85 3.61 1.40
C LYS A 117 26.59 2.11 1.22
N ASN A 118 25.33 1.68 1.09
CA ASN A 118 24.97 0.27 1.02
C ASN A 118 24.29 -0.10 -0.30
N HIS A 119 24.85 0.32 -1.43
CA HIS A 119 24.34 -0.04 -2.78
C HIS A 119 22.93 0.47 -3.13
N GLY A 120 22.34 1.37 -2.33
CA GLY A 120 21.01 1.92 -2.59
C GLY A 120 19.87 1.02 -2.08
N PHE A 121 18.70 1.16 -2.71
CA PHE A 121 17.53 0.33 -2.41
C PHE A 121 17.65 -1.03 -3.14
N PRO A 122 17.31 -2.17 -2.50
CA PRO A 122 16.63 -2.30 -1.20
C PRO A 122 17.52 -2.37 0.05
N GLU A 123 18.82 -2.54 -0.10
CA GLU A 123 19.76 -2.85 0.99
C GLU A 123 19.82 -1.75 2.06
N GLU A 124 19.82 -0.48 1.67
CA GLU A 124 19.80 0.66 2.59
C GLU A 124 18.50 0.73 3.40
N SER A 125 17.37 0.38 2.79
CA SER A 125 16.09 0.31 3.51
C SER A 125 16.04 -0.87 4.48
N ALA A 126 16.70 -1.98 4.17
CA ALA A 126 16.84 -3.10 5.09
C ALA A 126 17.67 -2.71 6.32
N ALA A 127 18.80 -2.00 6.12
CA ALA A 127 19.61 -1.52 7.23
C ALA A 127 18.86 -0.54 8.15
N ILE A 128 18.00 0.32 7.59
CA ILE A 128 17.12 1.19 8.39
C ILE A 128 16.08 0.35 9.14
N SER A 129 15.52 -0.69 8.51
CA SER A 129 14.57 -1.61 9.14
C SER A 129 15.17 -2.36 10.32
N ASP A 130 16.44 -2.74 10.24
CA ASP A 130 17.16 -3.38 11.34
C ASP A 130 17.31 -2.43 12.54
N LEU A 131 17.61 -1.14 12.30
CA LEU A 131 17.65 -0.13 13.36
C LEU A 131 16.29 0.06 14.03
N LEU A 132 15.20 0.06 13.27
CA LEU A 132 13.84 0.13 13.81
C LEU A 132 13.47 -1.10 14.65
N GLY A 133 14.20 -2.21 14.51
CA GLY A 133 14.05 -3.41 15.36
C GLY A 133 14.63 -3.26 16.76
N HIS A 134 15.43 -2.21 17.01
CA HIS A 134 16.05 -1.95 18.29
C HIS A 134 15.40 -0.73 18.98
N PRO A 135 15.05 -0.79 20.28
CA PRO A 135 14.42 0.33 20.97
C PRO A 135 15.19 1.65 20.87
N GLU A 136 16.52 1.59 21.00
CA GLU A 136 17.40 2.76 20.85
C GLU A 136 17.40 3.32 19.42
N GLY A 137 17.45 2.45 18.41
CA GLY A 137 17.43 2.85 17.01
C GLY A 137 16.09 3.48 16.60
N LEU A 138 14.98 2.87 17.04
CA LEU A 138 13.64 3.43 16.86
C LEU A 138 13.50 4.80 17.54
N GLN A 139 13.95 4.91 18.79
CA GLN A 139 13.91 6.16 19.55
C GLN A 139 14.71 7.27 18.87
N ASN A 140 15.94 6.98 18.44
CA ASN A 140 16.80 7.94 17.73
C ASN A 140 16.16 8.42 16.42
N LEU A 141 15.71 7.49 15.56
CA LEU A 141 15.08 7.83 14.29
C LEU A 141 13.80 8.65 14.46
N ARG A 142 13.03 8.37 15.52
CA ARG A 142 11.84 9.14 15.87
C ARG A 142 12.20 10.57 16.25
N ASP A 143 13.19 10.77 17.11
CA ASP A 143 13.59 12.10 17.57
C ASP A 143 14.20 12.93 16.42
N GLU A 144 15.00 12.31 15.54
CA GLU A 144 15.50 12.94 14.33
C GLU A 144 14.37 13.35 13.38
N LEU A 145 13.37 12.48 13.19
CA LEU A 145 12.22 12.76 12.34
C LEU A 145 11.32 13.84 12.96
N GLU A 146 11.17 13.89 14.28
CA GLU A 146 10.44 14.95 14.97
C GLU A 146 11.07 16.33 14.70
N GLN A 147 12.40 16.44 14.83
CA GLN A 147 13.12 17.66 14.49
C GLN A 147 12.91 18.07 13.04
N PHE A 148 13.02 17.11 12.12
CA PHE A 148 12.78 17.36 10.70
C PHE A 148 11.34 17.82 10.42
N VAL A 149 10.34 17.19 11.03
CA VAL A 149 8.93 17.54 10.89
C VAL A 149 8.67 18.97 11.35
N GLN A 150 9.27 19.41 12.46
CA GLN A 150 9.13 20.78 12.93
C GLN A 150 9.77 21.78 11.96
N ALA A 151 11.02 21.53 11.54
CA ALA A 151 11.70 22.38 10.57
C ALA A 151 10.95 22.44 9.23
N TYR A 152 10.35 21.33 8.78
CA TYR A 152 9.59 21.26 7.54
C TYR A 152 8.25 21.99 7.59
N ARG A 153 7.69 22.25 8.78
CA ARG A 153 6.51 23.13 8.93
C ARG A 153 6.87 24.58 8.65
N GLU A 154 8.07 25.00 9.04
CA GLU A 154 8.58 26.36 8.87
C GLU A 154 9.19 26.58 7.48
N ASN A 155 9.90 25.58 6.96
CA ASN A 155 10.55 25.61 5.66
C ASN A 155 10.15 24.39 4.81
N ARG A 156 9.28 24.63 3.83
CA ARG A 156 8.86 23.58 2.88
C ARG A 156 9.92 23.23 1.86
N GLU A 157 10.96 24.05 1.70
CA GLU A 157 12.03 23.83 0.71
C GLU A 157 13.00 22.72 1.13
N LEU A 158 12.87 22.14 2.33
CA LEU A 158 13.67 20.99 2.76
C LEU A 158 13.43 19.72 1.92
N LEU A 159 12.30 19.64 1.19
CA LEU A 159 11.98 18.53 0.28
C LEU A 159 11.72 19.03 -1.13
N ARG A 160 12.23 18.28 -2.12
CA ARG A 160 11.92 18.50 -3.55
C ARG A 160 10.46 18.20 -3.87
N PHE A 161 9.88 17.21 -3.18
CA PHE A 161 8.50 16.79 -3.38
C PHE A 161 7.75 16.68 -2.04
N HIS A 162 6.48 17.08 -2.03
CA HIS A 162 5.71 17.28 -0.80
C HIS A 162 4.71 16.15 -0.46
N PHE A 163 4.73 15.03 -1.19
CA PHE A 163 3.77 13.93 -1.02
C PHE A 163 4.11 12.96 0.13
N HIS A 164 5.32 13.02 0.70
CA HIS A 164 5.82 12.09 1.74
C HIS A 164 5.09 12.14 3.08
N ARG A 165 4.31 13.19 3.36
CA ARG A 165 3.58 13.40 4.63
C ARG A 165 4.41 13.07 5.89
N PRO A 166 5.53 13.77 6.16
CA PRO A 166 6.47 13.44 7.25
C PRO A 166 5.81 13.34 8.64
N GLN A 167 4.79 14.16 8.91
CA GLN A 167 3.99 14.09 10.14
C GLN A 167 3.33 12.71 10.34
N LYS A 168 2.75 12.14 9.28
CA LYS A 168 2.11 10.82 9.34
C LYS A 168 3.16 9.73 9.56
N LEU A 169 4.33 9.86 8.94
CA LEU A 169 5.44 8.93 9.16
C LEU A 169 5.90 8.96 10.63
N LEU A 170 5.98 10.15 11.24
CA LEU A 170 6.31 10.31 12.65
C LEU A 170 5.29 9.62 13.57
N GLU A 171 4.00 9.84 13.34
CA GLU A 171 2.92 9.16 14.07
C GLU A 171 3.04 7.63 13.98
N GLN A 172 3.40 7.11 12.81
CA GLN A 172 3.61 5.68 12.63
C GLN A 172 4.86 5.14 13.34
N LEU A 173 5.92 5.95 13.49
CA LEU A 173 7.07 5.57 14.32
C LEU A 173 6.71 5.55 15.81
N PHE A 174 5.85 6.47 16.27
CA PHE A 174 5.28 6.39 17.62
C PHE A 174 4.47 5.11 17.82
N ASP A 175 3.67 4.70 16.83
CA ASP A 175 2.89 3.46 16.91
C ASP A 175 3.77 2.21 17.07
N LEU A 176 4.96 2.18 16.45
CA LEU A 176 5.92 1.07 16.62
C LEU A 176 6.46 0.93 18.06
N GLN A 177 6.38 1.98 18.89
CA GLN A 177 6.81 1.92 20.29
C GLN A 177 5.74 1.34 21.23
N ARG A 178 4.50 1.20 20.74
CA ARG A 178 3.39 0.69 21.54
C ARG A 178 3.56 -0.81 21.75
N GLU A 179 3.01 -1.31 22.85
CA GLU A 179 2.97 -2.75 23.11
C GLU A 179 2.20 -3.47 21.98
N PRO A 180 2.85 -4.36 21.22
CA PRO A 180 2.20 -5.05 20.11
C PRO A 180 1.11 -6.00 20.61
N LEU A 181 0.01 -6.07 19.87
CA LEU A 181 -1.01 -7.09 20.09
C LEU A 181 -0.66 -8.32 19.25
N HIS A 182 -0.27 -9.40 19.93
CA HIS A 182 0.03 -10.66 19.27
C HIS A 182 -1.23 -11.50 19.06
N PHE A 183 -1.37 -12.06 17.86
CA PHE A 183 -2.43 -13.00 17.51
C PHE A 183 -1.80 -14.32 17.04
N THR A 184 -2.57 -15.39 17.17
CA THR A 184 -2.15 -16.73 16.75
C THR A 184 -3.26 -17.33 15.90
N ALA A 185 -2.90 -17.95 14.79
CA ALA A 185 -3.86 -18.66 13.95
C ALA A 185 -4.31 -19.95 14.64
N ALA A 186 -5.56 -20.36 14.39
CA ALA A 186 -6.04 -21.67 14.79
C ALA A 186 -5.23 -22.77 14.06
N GLU A 187 -5.06 -23.92 14.71
CA GLU A 187 -4.28 -25.02 14.15
C GLU A 187 -4.79 -25.43 12.77
N GLY A 188 -3.89 -25.48 11.78
CA GLY A 188 -4.24 -25.82 10.39
C GLY A 188 -5.08 -24.78 9.66
N TYR A 189 -5.25 -23.56 10.18
CA TYR A 189 -5.97 -22.49 9.49
C TYR A 189 -5.19 -22.00 8.27
N ASP A 190 -5.60 -22.50 7.10
CA ASP A 190 -5.08 -22.12 5.79
C ASP A 190 -6.24 -21.82 4.83
N PRO A 191 -6.80 -20.59 4.86
CA PRO A 191 -7.93 -20.22 4.03
C PRO A 191 -7.52 -20.20 2.55
N GLN A 192 -8.19 -21.01 1.72
CA GLN A 192 -8.04 -20.91 0.28
C GLN A 192 -8.64 -19.60 -0.23
N ARG A 193 -7.76 -18.65 -0.54
CA ARG A 193 -8.13 -17.35 -1.11
C ARG A 193 -8.03 -17.42 -2.62
N ARG A 194 -9.17 -17.50 -3.31
CA ARG A 194 -9.23 -17.44 -4.78
C ARG A 194 -9.87 -16.13 -5.21
N PHE A 195 -9.04 -15.24 -5.76
CA PHE A 195 -9.46 -13.92 -6.23
C PHE A 195 -9.58 -13.86 -7.76
N PHE A 196 -10.35 -12.89 -8.25
CA PHE A 196 -10.40 -12.45 -9.64
C PHE A 196 -10.60 -10.93 -9.68
N ILE A 197 -10.34 -10.29 -10.82
CA ILE A 197 -10.59 -8.85 -11.00
C ILE A 197 -12.08 -8.66 -11.25
N SER A 198 -12.77 -7.99 -10.33
CA SER A 198 -14.19 -7.67 -10.45
C SER A 198 -14.49 -6.68 -11.58
N GLY A 199 -15.74 -6.68 -12.06
CA GLY A 199 -16.21 -5.67 -13.01
C GLY A 199 -16.12 -4.25 -12.44
N ASP A 200 -16.25 -4.09 -11.12
CA ASP A 200 -16.13 -2.78 -10.47
C ASP A 200 -14.69 -2.25 -10.51
N GLU A 201 -13.69 -3.12 -10.31
CA GLU A 201 -12.27 -2.78 -10.46
C GLU A 201 -11.94 -2.39 -11.91
N ILE A 202 -12.46 -3.14 -12.89
CA ILE A 202 -12.30 -2.83 -14.31
C ILE A 202 -12.91 -1.46 -14.62
N ASP A 203 -14.15 -1.23 -14.20
CA ASP A 203 -14.86 0.03 -14.43
C ASP A 203 -14.14 1.20 -13.76
N ASN A 204 -13.69 1.06 -12.52
CA ASN A 204 -12.95 2.11 -11.81
C ASN A 204 -11.63 2.43 -12.52
N LEU A 205 -10.89 1.40 -12.94
CA LEU A 205 -9.68 1.59 -13.73
C LEU A 205 -10.00 2.34 -15.02
N LEU A 206 -11.00 1.92 -15.79
CA LEU A 206 -11.33 2.53 -17.08
C LEU A 206 -11.81 3.99 -16.92
N ARG A 207 -12.54 4.30 -15.84
CA ARG A 207 -13.11 5.64 -15.56
C ARG A 207 -12.13 6.64 -14.92
N GLY A 208 -10.92 6.23 -14.53
CA GLY A 208 -9.91 7.11 -13.91
C GLY A 208 -9.46 8.31 -14.77
N GLY A 209 -8.46 9.09 -14.34
CA GLY A 209 -8.09 10.40 -14.91
C GLY A 209 -8.26 10.65 -16.43
N LYS A 210 -8.87 11.80 -16.78
CA LYS A 210 -9.30 12.20 -18.13
C LYS A 210 -8.25 12.03 -19.25
N ARG A 211 -6.96 12.16 -18.96
CA ARG A 211 -5.89 12.13 -19.98
C ARG A 211 -5.59 10.73 -20.55
N SER A 212 -6.19 9.65 -20.01
CA SER A 212 -5.87 8.26 -20.40
C SER A 212 -7.08 7.33 -20.53
N ILE A 213 -8.31 7.85 -20.52
CA ILE A 213 -9.53 7.02 -20.62
C ILE A 213 -9.59 6.32 -22.00
N ASP A 214 -9.47 7.07 -23.09
CA ASP A 214 -9.58 6.54 -24.45
C ASP A 214 -8.52 5.47 -24.73
N TYR A 215 -7.29 5.68 -24.27
CA TYR A 215 -6.21 4.71 -24.37
C TYR A 215 -6.55 3.40 -23.64
N ARG A 216 -6.97 3.49 -22.36
CA ARG A 216 -7.28 2.30 -21.55
C ARG A 216 -8.49 1.54 -22.10
N LEU A 217 -9.51 2.24 -22.58
CA LEU A 217 -10.65 1.63 -23.27
C LEU A 217 -10.23 0.94 -24.57
N ALA A 218 -9.35 1.57 -25.36
CA ALA A 218 -8.84 0.98 -26.59
C ALA A 218 -8.03 -0.29 -26.32
N VAL A 219 -7.12 -0.27 -25.33
CA VAL A 219 -6.34 -1.45 -24.91
C VAL A 219 -7.27 -2.57 -24.43
N TYR A 220 -8.21 -2.25 -23.53
CA TYR A 220 -9.14 -3.23 -23.00
C TYR A 220 -10.00 -3.87 -24.10
N SER A 221 -10.60 -3.04 -24.97
CA SER A 221 -11.42 -3.51 -26.09
C SER A 221 -10.61 -4.37 -27.06
N PHE A 222 -9.38 -3.95 -27.39
CA PHE A 222 -8.53 -4.70 -28.30
C PHE A 222 -8.18 -6.08 -27.73
N TYR A 223 -7.69 -6.15 -26.50
CA TYR A 223 -7.28 -7.39 -25.86
C TYR A 223 -8.45 -8.35 -25.59
N ARG A 224 -9.66 -7.83 -25.39
CA ARG A 224 -10.87 -8.65 -25.24
C ARG A 224 -11.26 -9.34 -26.54
N ASN A 225 -11.01 -8.71 -27.68
CA ASN A 225 -11.42 -9.21 -29.00
C ASN A 225 -10.31 -9.95 -29.76
N HIS A 226 -9.05 -9.76 -29.39
CA HIS A 226 -7.90 -10.38 -30.05
C HIS A 226 -7.12 -11.20 -29.02
N THR A 227 -6.96 -12.51 -29.27
CA THR A 227 -6.21 -13.43 -28.40
C THR A 227 -4.80 -13.70 -28.89
N GLU A 228 -4.50 -13.36 -30.14
CA GLU A 228 -3.22 -13.62 -30.78
C GLU A 228 -2.15 -12.65 -30.26
N ARG A 229 -0.97 -13.19 -29.97
CA ARG A 229 0.10 -12.46 -29.27
C ARG A 229 0.68 -11.36 -30.16
N LYS A 230 0.90 -11.63 -31.44
CA LYS A 230 1.54 -10.70 -32.38
C LYS A 230 0.62 -9.50 -32.66
N GLU A 231 -0.68 -9.71 -32.77
CA GLU A 231 -1.70 -8.65 -32.88
C GLU A 231 -1.68 -7.72 -31.66
N ARG A 232 -1.63 -8.29 -30.45
CA ARG A 232 -1.52 -7.52 -29.19
C ARG A 232 -0.22 -6.72 -29.11
N GLU A 233 0.91 -7.33 -29.46
CA GLU A 233 2.22 -6.65 -29.50
C GLU A 233 2.21 -5.48 -30.51
N ASN A 234 1.68 -5.70 -31.72
CA ASN A 234 1.59 -4.67 -32.75
C ASN A 234 0.67 -3.50 -32.33
N PHE A 235 -0.45 -3.80 -31.68
CA PHE A 235 -1.35 -2.77 -31.15
C PHE A 235 -0.66 -1.88 -30.12
N LEU A 236 0.12 -2.46 -29.19
CA LEU A 236 0.86 -1.68 -28.21
C LEU A 236 1.98 -0.83 -28.83
N LYS A 237 2.69 -1.38 -29.83
CA LYS A 237 3.72 -0.62 -30.57
C LYS A 237 3.17 0.64 -31.24
N HIS A 238 1.92 0.61 -31.70
CA HIS A 238 1.29 1.79 -32.29
C HIS A 238 1.14 2.95 -31.28
N TYR A 239 0.90 2.64 -29.99
CA TYR A 239 0.72 3.66 -28.95
C TYR A 239 2.00 4.13 -28.28
N HIS A 240 3.02 3.26 -28.20
CA HIS A 240 4.28 3.54 -27.49
C HIS A 240 5.47 3.79 -28.42
N GLY A 241 5.26 3.70 -29.73
CA GLY A 241 6.32 3.69 -30.74
C GLY A 241 7.07 2.35 -30.78
N GLU A 242 7.87 2.17 -31.82
CA GLU A 242 8.91 1.13 -31.81
C GLU A 242 10.15 1.71 -31.11
N TYR A 243 10.67 1.02 -30.11
CA TYR A 243 11.98 1.36 -29.55
C TYR A 243 13.05 1.14 -30.63
N SER A 244 13.42 2.18 -31.37
CA SER A 244 14.60 2.19 -32.22
C SER A 244 15.77 2.69 -31.39
N GLY A 245 16.30 1.85 -30.50
CA GLY A 245 17.54 2.17 -29.79
C GLY A 245 18.68 2.39 -30.79
N HIS A 246 18.99 3.64 -31.09
CA HIS A 246 20.30 4.05 -31.58
C HIS A 246 21.18 4.32 -30.36
N SER A 247 22.18 3.48 -30.10
CA SER A 247 23.34 3.89 -29.32
C SER A 247 24.27 4.68 -30.25
N GLY A 248 24.41 5.98 -30.01
CA GLY A 248 25.36 6.83 -30.69
C GLY A 248 25.58 8.09 -29.87
N GLY A 249 26.71 8.16 -29.17
CA GLY A 249 27.13 9.25 -28.31
C GLY A 249 28.17 8.77 -27.31
#